data_AF-A0A7C6D5Q1-F1
#
_entry.id   AF-A0A7C6D5Q1-F1
#
_cell.length_a   1.000
_cell.length_b   1.000
_cell.length_c   1.000
_cell.angle_alpha   90.00
_cell.angle_beta   90.00
_cell.angle_gamma   90.00
#
_symmetry.space_group_name_H-M   'P 1'
#
loop_
_entity.id
_entity.type
_entity.pdbx_description
1 polymer ?
#
loop_
_entity_poly.entity_id
_entity_poly.type
_entity_poly.pdbx_seq_one_letter_code
_entity_poly.pdbx_strand_id
1 'polypeptide(L)'
;MNKQITESCSVNSLKRRVLRFSALILCLASIFVTSCSSSGNGFRDIVNAVESQFPEVFQTPKHLQSSLASVDSDDVIPVGSAQDLFYASQEALYAFQPDLYLKVNSFEEFNQFWDELIKDGALHSAFQNPEVQIEYDNLEPCTVRIALDYNDTGKVMQKVINSPTPDFDEALHQELYDSAVSVLEDITNSEMSDREIAVAVHDYLVMNTIYEDDAETSDQIDYLATAHSILIQNQGQCQGYAEAYTLMLTLSGVECRIVSGSALDQSAKYQPHAWNQVKIDGVWYHVDVTWDDPIPDTGNQVISTYLLRSDEFFDRDHDWSDLFPYCPEDDPIGITDR
;
A
#
# COMPACT_ATOMS: atom_id res chain seq x y z
N MET A 1 24.63 -4.26 -39.62
CA MET A 1 25.07 -3.36 -38.53
C MET A 1 23.93 -3.02 -37.56
N ASN A 2 23.02 -3.97 -37.28
CA ASN A 2 21.81 -3.74 -36.47
C ASN A 2 21.50 -4.90 -35.50
N LYS A 3 22.53 -5.64 -35.07
CA LYS A 3 22.37 -6.76 -34.11
C LYS A 3 23.01 -6.52 -32.74
N GLN A 4 23.76 -5.41 -32.58
CA GLN A 4 24.46 -5.07 -31.33
C GLN A 4 23.73 -4.01 -30.47
N ILE A 5 22.66 -3.39 -30.98
CA ILE A 5 21.92 -2.33 -30.26
C ILE A 5 20.75 -2.91 -29.45
N THR A 6 20.20 -4.07 -29.85
CA THR A 6 19.09 -4.73 -29.15
C THR A 6 19.55 -5.56 -27.95
N GLU A 7 20.76 -6.11 -27.97
CA GLU A 7 21.32 -6.85 -26.82
C GLU A 7 21.74 -5.94 -25.66
N SER A 8 22.17 -4.69 -25.92
CA SER A 8 22.55 -3.77 -24.84
C SER A 8 21.35 -3.15 -24.10
N CYS A 9 20.20 -2.97 -24.78
CA CYS A 9 18.95 -2.52 -24.14
C CYS A 9 18.32 -3.63 -23.28
N SER A 10 18.33 -4.88 -23.76
CA SER A 10 17.79 -6.04 -23.03
C SER A 10 18.60 -6.38 -21.78
N VAL A 11 19.93 -6.27 -21.83
CA VAL A 11 20.80 -6.50 -20.66
C VAL A 11 20.68 -5.37 -19.62
N ASN A 12 20.40 -4.13 -20.06
CA ASN A 12 20.16 -3.00 -19.14
C ASN A 12 18.78 -3.05 -18.48
N SER A 13 17.74 -3.55 -19.15
CA SER A 13 16.41 -3.74 -18.53
C SER A 13 16.41 -4.93 -17.55
N LEU A 14 17.11 -6.02 -17.86
CA LEU A 14 17.27 -7.15 -16.94
C LEU A 14 18.11 -6.79 -15.70
N LYS A 15 19.13 -5.93 -15.85
CA LYS A 15 19.90 -5.39 -14.70
C LYS A 15 19.07 -4.45 -13.83
N ARG A 16 18.13 -3.68 -14.39
CA ARG A 16 17.16 -2.88 -13.63
C ARG A 16 16.11 -3.75 -12.91
N ARG A 17 15.67 -4.85 -13.54
CA ARG A 17 14.73 -5.84 -12.96
C ARG A 17 15.30 -6.53 -11.72
N VAL A 18 16.58 -6.90 -11.72
CA VAL A 18 17.22 -7.49 -10.54
C VAL A 18 17.50 -6.42 -9.47
N LEU A 19 17.91 -5.19 -9.83
CA LEU A 19 18.25 -4.16 -8.84
C LEU A 19 17.07 -3.52 -8.11
N ARG A 20 15.86 -3.42 -8.70
CA ARG A 20 14.68 -2.82 -8.02
C ARG A 20 14.08 -3.76 -6.96
N PHE A 21 13.97 -5.05 -7.26
CA PHE A 21 13.64 -6.06 -6.25
C PHE A 21 14.79 -6.27 -5.26
N SER A 22 16.04 -6.10 -5.71
CA SER A 22 17.19 -6.10 -4.82
C SER A 22 17.34 -4.80 -4.03
N ALA A 23 16.59 -3.72 -4.28
CA ALA A 23 16.72 -2.46 -3.54
C ALA A 23 16.09 -2.60 -2.15
N LEU A 24 14.95 -3.28 -2.05
CA LEU A 24 14.39 -3.74 -0.77
C LEU A 24 15.36 -4.72 -0.06
N ILE A 25 16.05 -5.57 -0.82
CA ILE A 25 17.06 -6.51 -0.28
C ILE A 25 18.42 -5.81 -0.02
N LEU A 26 18.71 -4.65 -0.59
CA LEU A 26 19.97 -3.89 -0.44
C LEU A 26 19.89 -2.87 0.69
N CYS A 27 18.69 -2.50 1.16
CA CYS A 27 18.53 -1.96 2.52
C CYS A 27 19.23 -2.87 3.55
N LEU A 28 19.22 -4.20 3.34
CA LEU A 28 19.89 -5.18 4.20
C LEU A 28 21.44 -5.14 4.14
N ALA A 29 22.07 -4.42 3.21
CA ALA A 29 23.53 -4.35 3.14
C ALA A 29 24.11 -3.02 3.67
N SER A 30 23.32 -1.95 3.74
CA SER A 30 23.75 -0.66 4.26
C SER A 30 23.70 -0.54 5.79
N ILE A 31 22.98 -1.44 6.47
CA ILE A 31 22.72 -1.35 7.92
C ILE A 31 23.61 -2.31 8.73
N PHE A 32 24.32 -3.25 8.08
CA PHE A 32 25.06 -4.29 8.81
C PHE A 32 26.33 -3.85 9.55
N VAL A 33 26.82 -2.60 9.45
CA VAL A 33 27.98 -2.17 10.24
C VAL A 33 27.96 -0.68 10.61
N THR A 34 27.09 -0.29 11.53
CA THR A 34 27.42 0.79 12.48
C THR A 34 27.88 0.26 13.85
N SER A 35 27.83 -1.06 14.08
CA SER A 35 28.28 -1.67 15.35
C SER A 35 29.69 -2.27 15.36
N CYS A 36 30.43 -2.31 14.23
CA CYS A 36 31.86 -2.70 14.25
C CYS A 36 32.77 -1.53 13.87
N SER A 37 33.38 -0.95 14.91
CA SER A 37 34.51 -0.05 14.83
C SER A 37 35.70 -0.69 14.09
N SER A 38 35.87 -0.43 12.78
CA SER A 38 37.16 -0.16 12.10
C SER A 38 37.05 -0.29 10.57
N SER A 39 36.75 0.80 9.85
CA SER A 39 37.24 1.12 8.47
C SER A 39 36.46 2.28 7.84
N GLY A 40 36.59 3.47 8.42
CA GLY A 40 36.09 4.71 7.82
C GLY A 40 36.93 5.11 6.60
N ASN A 41 36.34 4.97 5.41
CA ASN A 41 36.48 5.82 4.20
C ASN A 41 35.94 5.07 2.98
N GLY A 42 36.32 3.80 2.77
CA GLY A 42 35.91 3.04 1.59
C GLY A 42 34.40 2.75 1.49
N PHE A 43 33.69 2.67 2.62
CA PHE A 43 32.24 2.46 2.61
C PHE A 43 31.44 3.72 2.29
N ARG A 44 31.86 4.90 2.80
CA ARG A 44 31.29 6.19 2.38
C ARG A 44 31.48 6.40 0.87
N ASP A 45 32.63 5.97 0.34
CA ASP A 45 32.89 6.05 -1.10
C ASP A 45 31.97 5.10 -1.91
N ILE A 46 31.60 3.94 -1.37
CA ILE A 46 30.64 3.01 -1.98
C ILE A 46 29.22 3.59 -1.94
N VAL A 47 28.77 4.10 -0.79
CA VAL A 47 27.44 4.75 -0.66
C VAL A 47 27.35 5.94 -1.60
N ASN A 48 28.34 6.84 -1.59
CA ASN A 48 28.39 7.99 -2.50
C ASN A 48 28.43 7.56 -3.98
N ALA A 49 29.13 6.47 -4.32
CA ALA A 49 29.19 5.96 -5.68
C ALA A 49 27.85 5.39 -6.15
N VAL A 50 27.14 4.69 -5.26
CA VAL A 50 25.81 4.14 -5.53
C VAL A 50 24.76 5.25 -5.59
N GLU A 51 24.77 6.21 -4.66
CA GLU A 51 23.92 7.43 -4.69
C GLU A 51 24.15 8.26 -5.95
N SER A 52 25.40 8.35 -6.44
CA SER A 52 25.70 9.07 -7.69
C SER A 52 25.21 8.36 -8.95
N GLN A 53 25.11 7.02 -8.92
CA GLN A 53 24.67 6.21 -10.05
C GLN A 53 23.15 5.95 -10.05
N PHE A 54 22.52 5.97 -8.88
CA PHE A 54 21.10 5.68 -8.68
C PHE A 54 20.49 6.64 -7.63
N PRO A 55 20.45 7.96 -7.90
CA PRO A 55 19.97 8.95 -6.95
C PRO A 55 18.50 8.76 -6.52
N GLU A 56 17.71 8.03 -7.32
CA GLU A 56 16.29 7.72 -7.07
C GLU A 56 16.07 6.39 -6.33
N VAL A 57 17.13 5.62 -6.04
CA VAL A 57 17.03 4.29 -5.40
C VAL A 57 17.32 4.34 -3.90
N PHE A 58 18.01 5.39 -3.43
CA PHE A 58 18.34 5.58 -2.02
C PHE A 58 17.67 6.85 -1.51
N GLN A 59 16.61 6.68 -0.73
CA GLN A 59 16.08 7.77 0.08
C GLN A 59 16.81 7.77 1.43
N THR A 60 18.04 8.28 1.43
CA THR A 60 18.82 8.39 2.67
C THR A 60 18.09 9.37 3.60
N PRO A 61 17.67 8.95 4.81
CA PRO A 61 16.96 9.82 5.74
C PRO A 61 17.73 11.11 5.98
N LYS A 62 17.04 12.24 5.88
CA LYS A 62 17.67 13.56 5.91
C LYS A 62 17.82 14.04 7.35
N HIS A 63 19.05 14.00 7.84
CA HIS A 63 19.39 14.58 9.12
C HIS A 63 19.30 16.12 9.09
N LEU A 64 18.51 16.69 10.01
CA LEU A 64 18.35 18.13 10.15
C LEU A 64 19.29 18.69 11.22
N GLN A 65 20.01 19.77 10.88
CA GLN A 65 20.87 20.48 11.85
C GLN A 65 20.05 21.32 12.85
N SER A 66 18.80 21.64 12.52
CA SER A 66 17.85 22.34 13.38
C SER A 66 16.85 21.34 13.96
N SER A 67 16.43 21.57 15.21
CA SER A 67 15.44 20.72 15.86
C SER A 67 14.07 20.80 15.18
N LEU A 68 13.37 19.66 15.12
CA LEU A 68 11.96 19.59 14.77
C LEU A 68 11.03 19.96 15.95
N ALA A 69 11.58 20.31 17.12
CA ALA A 69 10.84 20.62 18.35
C ALA A 69 10.00 21.91 18.29
N SER A 70 9.87 22.58 17.14
CA SER A 70 8.90 23.66 16.95
C SER A 70 7.48 23.16 16.63
N VAL A 71 7.31 21.85 16.43
CA VAL A 71 6.00 21.19 16.31
C VAL A 71 5.36 21.10 17.70
N ASP A 72 4.04 21.31 17.79
CA ASP A 72 3.31 21.26 19.06
C ASP A 72 3.48 19.88 19.70
N SER A 73 3.69 19.83 21.02
CA SER A 73 3.99 18.57 21.71
C SER A 73 2.85 17.57 21.64
N ASP A 74 1.62 18.05 21.46
CA ASP A 74 0.42 17.23 21.35
C ASP A 74 0.32 16.52 19.98
N ASP A 75 1.05 16.97 18.96
CA ASP A 75 1.07 16.41 17.60
C ASP A 75 2.20 15.38 17.38
N VAL A 76 3.04 15.14 18.40
CA VAL A 76 4.18 14.20 18.30
C VAL A 76 3.87 12.89 19.01
N ILE A 77 3.79 11.80 18.25
CA ILE A 77 3.38 10.48 18.74
C ILE A 77 4.58 9.76 19.37
N PRO A 78 4.54 9.35 20.64
CA PRO A 78 5.61 8.55 21.24
C PRO A 78 5.59 7.12 20.68
N VAL A 79 6.75 6.63 20.25
CA VAL A 79 6.93 5.30 19.68
C VAL A 79 8.01 4.56 20.47
N GLY A 80 7.66 3.41 21.05
CA GLY A 80 8.56 2.55 21.81
C GLY A 80 8.70 1.14 21.26
N SER A 81 8.02 0.82 20.15
CA SER A 81 8.02 -0.49 19.51
C SER A 81 7.64 -0.39 18.03
N ALA A 82 7.90 -1.47 17.26
CA ALA A 82 7.40 -1.60 15.89
C ALA A 82 5.86 -1.56 15.82
N GLN A 83 5.17 -2.10 16.83
CA GLN A 83 3.72 -2.04 16.94
C GLN A 83 3.21 -0.60 17.09
N ASP A 84 3.84 0.22 17.94
CA ASP A 84 3.48 1.63 18.09
C ASP A 84 3.70 2.40 16.78
N LEU A 85 4.82 2.14 16.10
CA LEU A 85 5.14 2.74 14.80
C LEU A 85 4.09 2.37 13.76
N PHE A 86 3.71 1.08 13.67
CA PHE A 86 2.69 0.61 12.75
C PHE A 86 1.36 1.34 12.97
N TYR A 87 0.86 1.39 14.21
CA TYR A 87 -0.40 2.07 14.47
C TYR A 87 -0.34 3.57 14.20
N ALA A 88 0.75 4.24 14.57
CA ALA A 88 0.94 5.65 14.26
C ALA A 88 0.93 5.90 12.75
N SER A 89 1.60 5.04 11.97
CA SER A 89 1.62 5.11 10.51
C SER A 89 0.25 4.83 9.89
N GLN A 90 -0.45 3.78 10.33
CA GLN A 90 -1.78 3.44 9.83
C GLN A 90 -2.78 4.56 10.10
N GLU A 91 -2.85 5.07 11.32
CA GLU A 91 -3.74 6.19 11.67
C GLU A 91 -3.44 7.43 10.83
N ALA A 92 -2.17 7.80 10.63
CA ALA A 92 -1.80 8.93 9.80
C ALA A 92 -2.17 8.72 8.31
N LEU A 93 -1.96 7.51 7.78
CA LEU A 93 -2.31 7.15 6.40
C LEU A 93 -3.82 7.25 6.15
N TYR A 94 -4.64 6.67 7.02
CA TYR A 94 -6.11 6.68 6.87
C TYR A 94 -6.77 7.99 7.32
N ALA A 95 -6.08 8.83 8.09
CA ALA A 95 -6.45 10.21 8.34
C ALA A 95 -5.96 11.17 7.23
N PHE A 96 -5.24 10.66 6.22
CA PHE A 96 -4.68 11.42 5.12
C PHE A 96 -3.82 12.62 5.56
N GLN A 97 -3.04 12.42 6.63
CA GLN A 97 -2.14 13.45 7.16
C GLN A 97 -0.96 13.67 6.22
N PRO A 98 -0.55 14.91 5.94
CA PRO A 98 0.62 15.16 5.09
C PRO A 98 1.94 14.80 5.78
N ASP A 99 1.95 14.81 7.10
CA ASP A 99 3.15 14.65 7.93
C ASP A 99 2.80 13.86 9.19
N LEU A 100 3.66 12.90 9.52
CA LEU A 100 3.63 12.14 10.76
C LEU A 100 4.87 12.47 11.58
N TYR A 101 4.67 12.99 12.79
CA TYR A 101 5.74 13.33 13.72
C TYR A 101 5.80 12.30 14.85
N LEU A 102 6.96 11.69 15.04
CA LEU A 102 7.22 10.63 15.99
C LEU A 102 8.29 11.06 16.99
N LYS A 103 8.12 10.65 18.25
CA LYS A 103 9.15 10.74 19.28
C LYS A 103 9.68 9.36 19.61
N VAL A 104 10.98 9.15 19.38
CA VAL A 104 11.67 7.86 19.55
C VAL A 104 12.92 8.09 20.40
N ASN A 105 13.44 7.09 21.12
CA ASN A 105 14.62 7.35 21.98
C ASN A 105 15.85 7.73 21.14
N SER A 106 15.99 7.11 19.96
CA SER A 106 17.02 7.44 18.98
C SER A 106 16.57 7.11 17.55
N PHE A 107 17.25 7.69 16.56
CA PHE A 107 17.02 7.34 15.15
C PHE A 107 17.42 5.88 14.81
N GLU A 108 18.38 5.31 15.54
CA GLU A 108 18.76 3.89 15.38
C GLU A 108 17.62 2.96 15.77
N GLU A 109 16.93 3.27 16.88
CA GLU A 109 15.75 2.52 17.33
C GLU A 109 14.57 2.67 16.35
N PHE A 110 14.34 3.88 15.82
CA PHE A 110 13.37 4.09 14.74
C PHE A 110 13.67 3.20 13.54
N ASN A 111 14.93 3.15 13.06
CA ASN A 111 15.29 2.30 11.92
C ASN A 111 15.09 0.82 12.22
N GLN A 112 15.36 0.37 13.44
CA GLN A 112 15.09 -1.03 13.82
C GLN A 112 13.59 -1.34 13.68
N PHE A 113 12.71 -0.49 14.22
CA PHE A 113 11.27 -0.66 14.10
C PHE A 113 10.80 -0.60 12.64
N TRP A 114 11.35 0.33 11.85
CA TRP A 114 11.06 0.48 10.43
C TRP A 114 11.44 -0.78 9.63
N ASP A 115 12.62 -1.33 9.88
CA ASP A 115 13.11 -2.56 9.24
C ASP A 115 12.28 -3.79 9.62
N GLU A 116 11.86 -3.90 10.89
CA GLU A 116 10.95 -4.95 11.37
C GLU A 116 9.64 -4.91 10.58
N LEU A 117 9.01 -3.73 10.46
CA LEU A 117 7.75 -3.60 9.74
C LEU A 117 7.88 -3.80 8.22
N ILE A 118 9.00 -3.41 7.59
CA ILE A 118 9.25 -3.72 6.17
C ILE A 118 9.32 -5.24 5.98
N LYS A 119 10.06 -5.92 6.86
CA LYS A 119 10.24 -7.37 6.77
C LYS A 119 8.93 -8.12 6.95
N ASP A 120 8.06 -7.62 7.83
CA ASP A 120 6.76 -8.21 8.10
C ASP A 120 5.68 -7.78 7.08
N GLY A 121 6.05 -7.00 6.05
CA GLY A 121 5.11 -6.50 5.02
C GLY A 121 4.13 -5.43 5.52
N ALA A 122 4.27 -4.98 6.77
CA ALA A 122 3.32 -4.12 7.47
C ALA A 122 3.38 -2.62 7.07
N LEU A 123 4.42 -2.21 6.33
CA LEU A 123 4.62 -0.82 5.88
C LEU A 123 4.23 -0.57 4.42
N HIS A 124 3.81 -1.60 3.66
CA HIS A 124 3.43 -1.35 2.27
C HIS A 124 2.11 -0.57 2.25
N SER A 125 2.20 0.62 1.68
CA SER A 125 1.23 1.69 1.81
C SER A 125 -0.01 1.45 0.97
N ALA A 126 -1.18 1.54 1.58
CA ALA A 126 -2.47 1.54 0.91
C ALA A 126 -2.58 2.60 -0.21
N PHE A 127 -1.95 3.76 -0.02
CA PHE A 127 -2.15 4.93 -0.90
C PHE A 127 -0.90 5.79 -1.09
N GLN A 128 0.28 5.34 -0.69
CA GLN A 128 1.47 6.18 -0.73
C GLN A 128 2.25 5.94 -2.01
N ASN A 129 2.82 7.02 -2.57
CA ASN A 129 3.89 6.87 -3.54
C ASN A 129 5.06 6.13 -2.86
N PRO A 130 5.83 5.32 -3.62
CA PRO A 130 6.94 4.54 -3.07
C PRO A 130 8.05 5.39 -2.46
N GLU A 131 7.99 6.71 -2.62
CA GLU A 131 8.90 7.68 -2.05
C GLU A 131 8.45 8.13 -0.64
N VAL A 132 9.10 7.61 0.40
CA VAL A 132 8.92 8.01 1.81
C VAL A 132 10.00 9.02 2.20
N GLN A 133 9.61 10.27 2.47
CA GLN A 133 10.57 11.29 2.91
C GLN A 133 10.68 11.30 4.43
N ILE A 134 11.79 10.77 4.96
CA ILE A 134 12.07 10.74 6.40
C ILE A 134 13.09 11.84 6.75
N GLU A 135 12.73 12.70 7.68
CA GLU A 135 13.60 13.70 8.29
C GLU A 135 13.71 13.44 9.80
N TYR A 136 14.88 13.68 10.40
CA TYR A 136 15.05 13.50 11.85
C TYR A 136 16.01 14.50 12.47
N ASP A 137 15.86 14.75 13.77
CA ASP A 137 16.81 15.50 14.58
C ASP A 137 17.74 14.58 15.40
N ASN A 138 18.88 15.10 15.87
CA ASN A 138 19.83 14.37 16.72
C ASN A 138 19.64 14.65 18.22
N LEU A 139 18.40 14.92 18.65
CA LEU A 139 18.09 15.11 20.07
C LEU A 139 17.84 13.76 20.75
N GLU A 140 17.93 13.74 22.09
CA GLU A 140 17.50 12.60 22.92
C GLU A 140 16.40 13.08 23.87
N PRO A 141 15.14 12.60 23.73
CA PRO A 141 14.64 11.73 22.65
C PRO A 141 14.59 12.43 21.27
N CYS A 142 14.78 11.65 20.22
CA CYS A 142 14.81 12.05 18.80
C CYS A 142 13.40 12.30 18.27
N THR A 143 13.26 13.32 17.43
CA THR A 143 12.04 13.56 16.65
C THR A 143 12.26 13.09 15.21
N VAL A 144 11.36 12.25 14.71
CA VAL A 144 11.32 11.80 13.31
C VAL A 144 10.07 12.38 12.66
N ARG A 145 10.21 12.94 11.47
CA ARG A 145 9.11 13.36 10.60
C ARG A 145 9.09 12.43 9.39
N ILE A 146 7.94 11.85 9.11
CA ILE A 146 7.66 11.12 7.89
C ILE A 146 6.70 11.98 7.08
N ALA A 147 7.13 12.47 5.91
CA ALA A 147 6.20 13.11 4.97
C ALA A 147 5.48 12.02 4.18
N LEU A 148 4.15 12.06 4.20
CA LEU A 148 3.28 11.11 3.54
C LEU A 148 2.82 11.72 2.22
N ASP A 149 3.29 11.14 1.11
CA ASP A 149 2.89 11.55 -0.24
C ASP A 149 1.91 10.54 -0.83
N TYR A 150 0.70 11.00 -1.14
CA TYR A 150 -0.39 10.13 -1.57
C TYR A 150 -0.44 10.00 -3.09
N ASN A 151 -0.75 8.80 -3.57
CA ASN A 151 -1.11 8.53 -4.95
C ASN A 151 -2.48 9.16 -5.30
N ASP A 152 -2.92 9.00 -6.55
CA ASP A 152 -4.15 9.65 -7.03
C ASP A 152 -5.40 9.22 -6.24
N THR A 153 -5.52 7.93 -5.89
CA THR A 153 -6.60 7.42 -5.07
C THR A 153 -6.58 8.07 -3.67
N GLY A 154 -5.41 8.13 -3.04
CA GLY A 154 -5.27 8.75 -1.72
C GLY A 154 -5.57 10.25 -1.72
N LYS A 155 -5.18 10.98 -2.77
CA LYS A 155 -5.55 12.39 -2.93
C LYS A 155 -7.05 12.58 -3.08
N VAL A 156 -7.73 11.68 -3.80
CA VAL A 156 -9.20 11.69 -3.89
C VAL A 156 -9.83 11.48 -2.52
N MET A 157 -9.42 10.43 -1.80
CA MET A 157 -9.94 10.13 -0.48
C MET A 157 -9.68 11.25 0.55
N GLN A 158 -8.50 11.88 0.50
CA GLN A 158 -8.18 13.03 1.35
C GLN A 158 -9.19 14.17 1.16
N LYS A 159 -9.58 14.49 -0.08
CA LYS A 159 -10.57 15.56 -0.34
C LYS A 159 -11.97 15.16 0.12
N VAL A 160 -12.36 13.89 -0.10
CA VAL A 160 -13.67 13.34 0.29
C VAL A 160 -13.87 13.36 1.80
N ILE A 161 -12.88 12.90 2.58
CA ILE A 161 -12.99 12.83 4.03
C ILE A 161 -13.08 14.23 4.66
N ASN A 162 -12.41 15.21 4.04
CA ASN A 162 -12.36 16.58 4.54
C ASN A 162 -13.52 17.47 4.07
N SER A 163 -14.32 17.04 3.09
CA SER A 163 -15.41 17.85 2.53
C SER A 163 -16.55 17.00 1.97
N PRO A 164 -17.81 17.27 2.33
CA PRO A 164 -18.98 16.62 1.72
C PRO A 164 -19.19 17.04 0.26
N THR A 165 -18.51 18.08 -0.20
CA THR A 165 -18.48 18.53 -1.60
C THR A 165 -17.01 18.72 -1.98
N PRO A 166 -16.30 17.62 -2.28
CA PRO A 166 -14.88 17.71 -2.61
C PRO A 166 -14.68 18.49 -3.91
N ASP A 167 -13.61 19.27 -3.96
CA ASP A 167 -13.18 20.03 -5.14
C ASP A 167 -11.78 19.57 -5.54
N PHE A 168 -11.65 19.16 -6.80
CA PHE A 168 -10.45 18.52 -7.33
C PHE A 168 -9.75 19.44 -8.33
N ASP A 169 -8.47 19.68 -8.09
CA ASP A 169 -7.64 20.53 -8.95
C ASP A 169 -7.25 19.81 -10.27
N GLU A 170 -7.15 18.47 -10.23
CA GLU A 170 -6.76 17.64 -11.36
C GLU A 170 -7.98 16.90 -11.94
N ALA A 171 -8.11 16.92 -13.27
CA ALA A 171 -9.24 16.28 -13.96
C ALA A 171 -9.31 14.77 -13.73
N LEU A 172 -8.16 14.11 -13.56
CA LEU A 172 -8.05 12.69 -13.25
C LEU A 172 -8.72 12.33 -11.92
N HIS A 173 -8.53 13.17 -10.89
CA HIS A 173 -9.12 12.96 -9.57
C HIS A 173 -10.64 13.14 -9.61
N GLN A 174 -11.12 14.13 -10.36
CA GLN A 174 -12.55 14.32 -10.60
C GLN A 174 -13.15 13.12 -11.35
N GLU A 175 -12.49 12.64 -12.41
CA GLU A 175 -12.95 11.49 -13.20
C GLU A 175 -13.05 10.21 -12.36
N LEU A 176 -12.02 9.94 -11.53
CA LEU A 176 -12.03 8.80 -10.61
C LEU A 176 -13.18 8.89 -9.59
N TYR A 177 -13.37 10.07 -8.98
CA TYR A 177 -14.46 10.31 -8.04
C TYR A 177 -15.84 10.16 -8.69
N ASP A 178 -16.06 10.78 -9.85
CA ASP A 178 -17.33 10.75 -10.57
C ASP A 178 -17.68 9.32 -11.01
N SER A 179 -16.70 8.54 -11.48
CA SER A 179 -16.90 7.14 -11.82
C SER A 179 -17.31 6.31 -10.61
N ALA A 180 -16.57 6.43 -9.50
CA ALA A 180 -16.86 5.69 -8.27
C ALA A 180 -18.27 6.03 -7.74
N VAL A 181 -18.64 7.31 -7.70
CA VAL A 181 -19.98 7.75 -7.26
C VAL A 181 -21.07 7.25 -8.20
N SER A 182 -20.88 7.38 -9.52
CA SER A 182 -21.85 6.90 -10.51
C SER A 182 -22.12 5.41 -10.36
N VAL A 183 -21.08 4.60 -10.14
CA VAL A 183 -21.23 3.16 -9.92
C VAL A 183 -21.97 2.89 -8.61
N LEU A 184 -21.61 3.58 -7.52
CA LEU A 184 -22.26 3.41 -6.23
C LEU A 184 -23.75 3.76 -6.27
N GLU A 185 -24.14 4.80 -7.03
CA GLU A 185 -25.55 5.16 -7.25
C GLU A 185 -26.35 4.04 -7.94
N ASP A 186 -25.69 3.23 -8.79
CA ASP A 186 -26.33 2.13 -9.52
C ASP A 186 -26.40 0.84 -8.69
N ILE A 187 -25.40 0.55 -7.85
CA ILE A 187 -25.28 -0.73 -7.14
C ILE A 187 -25.68 -0.67 -5.66
N THR A 188 -25.84 0.53 -5.09
CA THR A 188 -26.19 0.71 -3.66
C THR A 188 -27.46 1.54 -3.47
N ASN A 189 -28.02 1.50 -2.26
CA ASN A 189 -29.08 2.42 -1.82
C ASN A 189 -29.00 2.66 -0.31
N SER A 190 -29.73 3.66 0.18
CA SER A 190 -29.67 4.11 1.58
C SER A 190 -30.17 3.11 2.64
N GLU A 191 -30.84 2.04 2.22
CA GLU A 191 -31.37 1.01 3.13
C GLU A 191 -30.42 -0.19 3.26
N MET A 192 -29.36 -0.25 2.45
CA MET A 192 -28.38 -1.34 2.52
C MET A 192 -27.51 -1.21 3.76
N SER A 193 -27.28 -2.35 4.41
CA SER A 193 -26.29 -2.51 5.46
C SER A 193 -24.86 -2.42 4.92
N ASP A 194 -23.90 -2.16 5.80
CA ASP A 194 -22.46 -2.18 5.46
C ASP A 194 -22.07 -3.50 4.79
N ARG A 195 -22.66 -4.63 5.22
CA ARG A 195 -22.44 -5.94 4.61
C ARG A 195 -22.95 -5.99 3.17
N GLU A 196 -24.17 -5.54 2.93
CA GLU A 196 -24.76 -5.53 1.58
C GLU A 196 -23.97 -4.59 0.64
N ILE A 197 -23.50 -3.45 1.14
CA ILE A 197 -22.62 -2.54 0.39
C ILE A 197 -21.30 -3.23 0.06
N ALA A 198 -20.66 -3.87 1.03
CA ALA A 198 -19.40 -4.61 0.85
C ALA A 198 -19.53 -5.70 -0.23
N VAL A 199 -20.65 -6.42 -0.26
CA VAL A 199 -20.97 -7.44 -1.27
C VAL A 199 -21.22 -6.81 -2.64
N ALA A 200 -22.04 -5.76 -2.72
CA ALA A 200 -22.39 -5.13 -3.99
C ALA A 200 -21.16 -4.54 -4.69
N VAL A 201 -20.29 -3.85 -3.93
CA VAL A 201 -19.03 -3.30 -4.46
C VAL A 201 -18.11 -4.42 -4.93
N HIS A 202 -17.96 -5.49 -4.13
CA HIS A 202 -17.15 -6.65 -4.49
C HIS A 202 -17.63 -7.26 -5.82
N ASP A 203 -18.92 -7.57 -5.89
CA ASP A 203 -19.52 -8.23 -7.05
C ASP A 203 -19.42 -7.34 -8.30
N TYR A 204 -19.59 -6.03 -8.16
CA TYR A 204 -19.37 -5.09 -9.26
C TYR A 204 -17.93 -5.16 -9.79
N LEU A 205 -16.93 -5.08 -8.92
CA LEU A 205 -15.53 -5.08 -9.34
C LEU A 205 -15.14 -6.39 -10.03
N VAL A 206 -15.57 -7.54 -9.50
CA VAL A 206 -15.35 -8.86 -10.11
C VAL A 206 -16.01 -8.96 -11.49
N MET A 207 -17.22 -8.42 -11.68
CA MET A 207 -17.92 -8.51 -12.97
C MET A 207 -17.41 -7.54 -14.03
N ASN A 208 -16.80 -6.43 -13.62
CA ASN A 208 -16.51 -5.30 -14.51
C ASN A 208 -15.02 -5.05 -14.69
N THR A 209 -14.16 -5.92 -14.18
CA THR A 209 -12.71 -5.75 -14.28
C THR A 209 -12.05 -7.04 -14.74
N ILE A 210 -10.96 -6.91 -15.51
CA ILE A 210 -10.13 -8.03 -15.95
C ILE A 210 -8.77 -7.94 -15.25
N TYR A 211 -8.36 -9.00 -14.57
CA TYR A 211 -7.00 -9.11 -14.07
C TYR A 211 -5.96 -9.07 -15.21
N GLU A 212 -4.99 -8.16 -15.13
CA GLU A 212 -3.95 -7.92 -16.14
C GLU A 212 -2.55 -7.93 -15.54
N ASP A 213 -1.73 -8.89 -15.94
CA ASP A 213 -0.33 -9.08 -15.49
C ASP A 213 0.68 -8.99 -16.66
N ASP A 214 0.22 -8.87 -17.91
CA ASP A 214 1.06 -8.73 -19.09
C ASP A 214 1.48 -7.26 -19.31
N ALA A 215 2.24 -6.72 -18.35
CA ALA A 215 2.81 -5.37 -18.43
C ALA A 215 4.26 -5.36 -18.97
N GLU A 216 4.53 -4.51 -19.97
CA GLU A 216 5.84 -4.46 -20.66
C GLU A 216 6.76 -3.35 -20.11
N THR A 217 6.19 -2.32 -19.48
CA THR A 217 6.92 -1.17 -18.92
C THR A 217 6.61 -0.95 -17.44
N SER A 218 7.49 -0.24 -16.72
CA SER A 218 7.22 0.16 -15.33
C SER A 218 5.96 1.01 -15.23
N ASP A 219 5.81 1.97 -16.13
CA ASP A 219 4.70 2.92 -16.09
C ASP A 219 3.34 2.22 -16.31
N GLN A 220 3.33 1.10 -17.04
CA GLN A 220 2.15 0.26 -17.19
C GLN A 220 1.84 -0.51 -15.91
N ILE A 221 2.85 -1.08 -15.25
CA ILE A 221 2.69 -1.77 -13.95
C ILE A 221 2.13 -0.79 -12.92
N ASP A 222 2.76 0.38 -12.81
CA ASP A 222 2.36 1.42 -11.86
C ASP A 222 0.92 1.88 -12.12
N TYR A 223 0.51 2.00 -13.39
CA TYR A 223 -0.87 2.35 -13.73
C TYR A 223 -1.88 1.24 -13.43
N LEU A 224 -1.57 -0.03 -13.74
CA LEU A 224 -2.45 -1.18 -13.47
C LEU A 224 -2.65 -1.43 -11.97
N ALA A 225 -1.77 -0.88 -11.13
CA ALA A 225 -1.85 -0.90 -9.68
C ALA A 225 -2.72 0.25 -9.11
N THR A 226 -3.57 0.92 -9.90
CA THR A 226 -4.38 2.06 -9.42
C THR A 226 -5.88 1.77 -9.45
N ALA A 227 -6.65 2.40 -8.54
CA ALA A 227 -8.12 2.39 -8.65
C ALA A 227 -8.61 2.95 -9.99
N HIS A 228 -7.85 3.86 -10.60
CA HIS A 228 -8.19 4.43 -11.90
C HIS A 228 -8.16 3.40 -13.03
N SER A 229 -7.20 2.47 -13.04
CA SER A 229 -7.21 1.42 -14.08
C SER A 229 -8.42 0.50 -13.91
N ILE A 230 -8.79 0.19 -12.68
CA ILE A 230 -9.97 -0.63 -12.36
C ILE A 230 -11.27 0.06 -12.78
N LEU A 231 -11.55 1.26 -12.27
CA LEU A 231 -12.86 1.92 -12.41
C LEU A 231 -13.08 2.62 -13.75
N ILE A 232 -12.02 2.86 -14.53
CA ILE A 232 -12.11 3.58 -15.82
C ILE A 232 -11.72 2.69 -17.00
N GLN A 233 -10.69 1.85 -16.85
CA GLN A 233 -10.23 0.95 -17.93
C GLN A 233 -10.72 -0.48 -17.77
N ASN A 234 -11.37 -0.82 -16.64
CA ASN A 234 -11.88 -2.16 -16.38
C ASN A 234 -10.77 -3.24 -16.45
N GLN A 235 -9.54 -2.87 -16.05
CA GLN A 235 -8.41 -3.80 -15.98
C GLN A 235 -7.39 -3.37 -14.92
N GLY A 236 -6.75 -4.32 -14.25
CA GLY A 236 -5.72 -3.99 -13.27
C GLY A 236 -5.15 -5.18 -12.49
N GLN A 237 -4.36 -4.85 -11.48
CA GLN A 237 -3.66 -5.78 -10.59
C GLN A 237 -4.19 -5.68 -9.16
N CYS A 238 -3.70 -6.55 -8.28
CA CYS A 238 -4.15 -6.68 -6.90
C CYS A 238 -4.22 -5.36 -6.13
N GLN A 239 -3.19 -4.51 -6.23
CA GLN A 239 -3.20 -3.18 -5.62
C GLN A 239 -4.33 -2.30 -6.16
N GLY A 240 -4.57 -2.29 -7.48
CA GLY A 240 -5.65 -1.51 -8.08
C GLY A 240 -7.02 -1.94 -7.56
N TYR A 241 -7.27 -3.25 -7.48
CA TYR A 241 -8.49 -3.80 -6.91
C TYR A 241 -8.67 -3.36 -5.45
N ALA A 242 -7.61 -3.46 -4.64
CA ALA A 242 -7.65 -3.10 -3.23
C ALA A 242 -7.92 -1.59 -3.03
N GLU A 243 -7.35 -0.74 -3.89
CA GLU A 243 -7.60 0.70 -3.90
C GLU A 243 -9.03 1.04 -4.32
N ALA A 244 -9.54 0.44 -5.40
CA ALA A 244 -10.89 0.67 -5.88
C ALA A 244 -11.94 0.25 -4.84
N TYR A 245 -11.76 -0.93 -4.23
CA TYR A 245 -12.64 -1.43 -3.17
C TYR A 245 -12.63 -0.49 -1.95
N THR A 246 -11.46 -0.06 -1.50
CA THR A 246 -11.35 0.87 -0.36
C THR A 246 -11.97 2.22 -0.66
N LEU A 247 -11.75 2.79 -1.86
CA LEU A 247 -12.34 4.05 -2.28
C LEU A 247 -13.88 3.98 -2.24
N MET A 248 -14.45 2.95 -2.86
CA MET A 248 -15.91 2.78 -2.96
C MET A 248 -16.56 2.53 -1.58
N LEU A 249 -15.93 1.73 -0.72
CA LEU A 249 -16.41 1.53 0.66
C LEU A 249 -16.31 2.79 1.51
N THR A 250 -15.21 3.54 1.38
CA THR A 250 -15.04 4.81 2.09
C THR A 250 -16.09 5.84 1.67
N LEU A 251 -16.38 5.94 0.37
CA LEU A 251 -17.47 6.79 -0.15
C LEU A 251 -18.85 6.38 0.39
N SER A 252 -19.02 5.10 0.72
CA SER A 252 -20.24 4.54 1.29
C SER A 252 -20.28 4.58 2.83
N GLY A 253 -19.23 5.08 3.48
CA GLY A 253 -19.13 5.15 4.94
C GLY A 253 -18.79 3.82 5.63
N VAL A 254 -18.35 2.80 4.87
CA VAL A 254 -17.96 1.49 5.40
C VAL A 254 -16.45 1.49 5.69
N GLU A 255 -16.06 1.14 6.91
CA GLU A 255 -14.66 1.12 7.32
C GLU A 255 -13.90 -0.01 6.59
N CYS A 256 -12.93 0.37 5.77
CA CYS A 256 -12.13 -0.54 4.95
C CYS A 256 -10.66 -0.13 4.97
N ARG A 257 -9.78 -1.12 4.89
CA ARG A 257 -8.33 -0.96 4.88
C ARG A 257 -7.71 -1.88 3.84
N ILE A 258 -6.65 -1.43 3.19
CA ILE A 258 -5.79 -2.28 2.37
C ILE A 258 -4.83 -3.03 3.31
N VAL A 259 -4.74 -4.33 3.07
CA VAL A 259 -3.74 -5.21 3.67
C VAL A 259 -2.70 -5.52 2.60
N SER A 260 -1.45 -5.43 3.01
CA SER A 260 -0.31 -5.74 2.18
C SER A 260 0.44 -6.92 2.75
N GLY A 261 0.84 -7.84 1.89
CA GLY A 261 1.52 -9.05 2.33
C GLY A 261 1.99 -9.87 1.14
N SER A 262 1.83 -11.17 1.23
CA SER A 262 2.09 -12.08 0.12
C SER A 262 1.05 -13.17 0.04
N ALA A 263 0.85 -13.72 -1.16
CA ALA A 263 -0.08 -14.82 -1.37
C ALA A 263 0.51 -15.86 -2.34
N LEU A 264 0.05 -17.10 -2.23
CA LEU A 264 0.53 -18.20 -3.06
C LEU A 264 0.12 -18.02 -4.53
N ASP A 265 1.10 -18.01 -5.42
CA ASP A 265 0.86 -18.09 -6.86
C ASP A 265 0.45 -19.51 -7.30
N GLN A 266 0.11 -19.67 -8.59
CA GLN A 266 -0.22 -20.97 -9.19
C GLN A 266 0.93 -22.00 -9.10
N SER A 267 2.16 -21.56 -8.81
CA SER A 267 3.35 -22.40 -8.61
C SER A 267 3.65 -22.66 -7.12
N ALA A 268 2.72 -22.34 -6.21
CA ALA A 268 2.85 -22.46 -4.77
C ALA A 268 4.06 -21.68 -4.19
N LYS A 269 4.30 -20.48 -4.72
CA LYS A 269 5.28 -19.53 -4.19
C LYS A 269 4.59 -18.26 -3.75
N TYR A 270 4.96 -17.76 -2.58
CA TYR A 270 4.54 -16.45 -2.13
C TYR A 270 5.06 -15.36 -3.06
N GLN A 271 4.15 -14.56 -3.60
CA GLN A 271 4.42 -13.32 -4.33
C GLN A 271 3.79 -12.15 -3.56
N PRO A 272 4.37 -10.93 -3.65
CA PRO A 272 3.75 -9.74 -3.10
C PRO A 272 2.30 -9.61 -3.57
N HIS A 273 1.40 -9.33 -2.64
CA HIS A 273 -0.03 -9.24 -2.90
C HIS A 273 -0.69 -8.17 -2.01
N ALA A 274 -1.80 -7.62 -2.47
CA ALA A 274 -2.59 -6.63 -1.76
C ALA A 274 -4.07 -6.98 -1.86
N TRP A 275 -4.77 -6.85 -0.73
CA TRP A 275 -6.21 -7.13 -0.60
C TRP A 275 -6.79 -6.21 0.47
N ASN A 276 -7.99 -6.49 0.99
CA ASN A 276 -8.66 -5.64 1.96
C ASN A 276 -9.03 -6.34 3.27
N GLN A 277 -9.18 -5.54 4.32
CA GLN A 277 -9.99 -5.83 5.49
C GLN A 277 -11.15 -4.85 5.56
N VAL A 278 -12.36 -5.36 5.74
CA VAL A 278 -13.59 -4.57 5.90
C VAL A 278 -14.19 -4.84 7.27
N LYS A 279 -14.75 -3.82 7.91
CA LYS A 279 -15.38 -3.96 9.21
C LYS A 279 -16.90 -3.92 9.09
N ILE A 280 -17.54 -5.03 9.45
CA ILE A 280 -18.98 -5.21 9.41
C ILE A 280 -19.47 -5.45 10.84
N ASP A 281 -20.41 -4.64 11.32
CA ASP A 281 -20.97 -4.75 12.68
C ASP A 281 -19.91 -4.81 13.80
N GLY A 282 -18.77 -4.15 13.58
CA GLY A 282 -17.63 -4.10 14.51
C GLY A 282 -16.66 -5.28 14.42
N VAL A 283 -16.88 -6.22 13.51
CA VAL A 283 -16.02 -7.38 13.24
C VAL A 283 -15.24 -7.15 11.95
N TRP A 284 -13.94 -7.42 11.97
CA TRP A 284 -13.10 -7.35 10.77
C TRP A 284 -13.15 -8.64 9.98
N TYR A 285 -13.15 -8.51 8.66
CA TYR A 285 -13.10 -9.61 7.72
C TYR A 285 -12.12 -9.30 6.60
N HIS A 286 -11.39 -10.30 6.14
CA HIS A 286 -10.64 -10.22 4.90
C HIS A 286 -11.56 -10.28 3.68
N VAL A 287 -11.18 -9.53 2.64
CA VAL A 287 -11.80 -9.53 1.31
C VAL A 287 -10.69 -9.46 0.27
N ASP A 288 -10.63 -10.44 -0.62
CA ASP A 288 -9.73 -10.41 -1.79
C ASP A 288 -10.56 -10.49 -3.08
N VAL A 289 -10.82 -9.31 -3.65
CA VAL A 289 -11.56 -9.14 -4.91
C VAL A 289 -10.78 -9.74 -6.08
N THR A 290 -9.44 -9.70 -6.04
CA THR A 290 -8.59 -10.21 -7.12
C THR A 290 -8.62 -11.72 -7.21
N TRP A 291 -8.61 -12.43 -6.09
CA TRP A 291 -8.69 -13.89 -6.09
C TRP A 291 -10.11 -14.42 -6.32
N ASP A 292 -11.11 -13.56 -6.18
CA ASP A 292 -12.50 -13.81 -6.57
C ASP A 292 -12.82 -13.39 -8.02
N ASP A 293 -11.87 -12.75 -8.73
CA ASP A 293 -11.93 -12.50 -10.17
C ASP A 293 -11.54 -13.76 -10.98
N PRO A 294 -12.46 -14.37 -11.75
CA PRO A 294 -12.19 -15.61 -12.46
C PRO A 294 -11.19 -15.45 -13.62
N ILE A 295 -10.21 -16.35 -13.70
CA ILE A 295 -9.29 -16.45 -14.84
C ILE A 295 -9.52 -17.79 -15.59
N PRO A 296 -9.85 -17.78 -16.90
CA PRO A 296 -10.10 -16.61 -17.75
C PRO A 296 -11.41 -15.90 -17.37
N ASP A 297 -11.46 -14.58 -17.64
CA ASP A 297 -12.65 -13.76 -17.37
C ASP A 297 -13.91 -14.40 -17.97
N THR A 298 -14.96 -14.43 -17.15
CA THR A 298 -16.27 -15.00 -17.50
C THR A 298 -17.38 -13.95 -17.55
N GLY A 299 -17.10 -12.69 -17.22
CA GLY A 299 -17.94 -11.48 -17.33
C GLY A 299 -19.23 -11.44 -16.51
N ASN A 300 -19.82 -12.59 -16.18
CA ASN A 300 -21.12 -12.69 -15.49
C ASN A 300 -21.10 -13.67 -14.30
N GLN A 301 -19.93 -14.23 -13.93
CA GLN A 301 -19.83 -15.08 -12.75
C GLN A 301 -19.00 -14.37 -11.71
N VAL A 302 -19.56 -14.27 -10.52
CA VAL A 302 -18.86 -13.76 -9.35
C VAL A 302 -18.52 -14.92 -8.45
N ILE A 303 -17.23 -15.19 -8.29
CA ILE A 303 -16.71 -16.06 -7.24
C ILE A 303 -16.69 -15.23 -5.95
N SER A 304 -16.98 -15.83 -4.80
CA SER A 304 -17.01 -15.15 -3.50
C SER A 304 -16.30 -15.99 -2.44
N THR A 305 -15.23 -16.67 -2.85
CA THR A 305 -14.45 -17.58 -2.03
C THR A 305 -13.67 -16.80 -0.99
N TYR A 306 -13.15 -15.62 -1.32
CA TYR A 306 -12.34 -14.75 -0.47
C TYR A 306 -13.09 -13.53 0.08
N LEU A 307 -14.39 -13.40 -0.20
CA LEU A 307 -15.25 -12.36 0.39
C LEU A 307 -15.72 -12.70 1.81
N LEU A 308 -15.43 -11.82 2.77
CA LEU A 308 -15.82 -11.88 4.18
C LEU A 308 -15.31 -13.14 4.91
N ARG A 309 -13.99 -13.20 5.09
CA ARG A 309 -13.29 -14.35 5.67
C ARG A 309 -12.47 -14.02 6.90
N SER A 310 -12.26 -15.05 7.72
CA SER A 310 -11.39 -15.04 8.88
C SER A 310 -9.91 -15.13 8.53
N ASP A 311 -9.07 -14.84 9.52
CA ASP A 311 -7.64 -15.10 9.50
C ASP A 311 -7.36 -16.60 9.27
N GLU A 312 -8.14 -17.51 9.89
CA GLU A 312 -7.97 -18.96 9.72
C GLU A 312 -8.14 -19.41 8.26
N PHE A 313 -9.02 -18.75 7.50
CA PHE A 313 -9.21 -19.02 6.09
C PHE A 313 -8.07 -18.45 5.24
N PHE A 314 -7.65 -17.21 5.51
CA PHE A 314 -6.61 -16.53 4.74
C PHE A 314 -5.21 -17.11 5.00
N ASP A 315 -4.88 -17.55 6.21
CA ASP A 315 -3.56 -18.13 6.59
C ASP A 315 -3.19 -19.42 5.82
N ARG A 316 -4.12 -19.97 5.04
CA ARG A 316 -3.85 -21.15 4.20
C ARG A 316 -3.03 -20.81 2.96
N ASP A 317 -3.12 -19.58 2.47
CA ASP A 317 -2.57 -19.15 1.19
C ASP A 317 -2.15 -17.67 1.11
N HIS A 318 -2.47 -16.87 2.14
CA HIS A 318 -2.00 -15.50 2.36
C HIS A 318 -1.10 -15.44 3.59
N ASP A 319 -0.18 -14.47 3.60
CA ASP A 319 0.75 -14.17 4.69
C ASP A 319 0.81 -12.65 4.89
N TRP A 320 0.55 -12.19 6.11
CA TRP A 320 0.51 -10.78 6.50
C TRP A 320 0.96 -10.60 7.94
N SER A 321 1.17 -9.34 8.35
CA SER A 321 1.57 -9.03 9.72
C SER A 321 0.42 -9.19 10.71
N ASP A 322 0.67 -9.85 11.85
CA ASP A 322 -0.26 -9.93 13.01
C ASP A 322 -0.61 -8.56 13.63
N LEU A 323 -0.02 -7.47 13.15
CA LEU A 323 -0.33 -6.11 13.57
C LEU A 323 -1.65 -5.60 12.98
N PHE A 324 -2.10 -6.18 11.86
CA PHE A 324 -3.42 -5.88 11.30
C PHE A 324 -4.54 -6.37 12.23
N PRO A 325 -5.73 -5.75 12.18
CA PRO A 325 -6.88 -6.23 12.93
C PRO A 325 -7.17 -7.73 12.74
N TYR A 326 -7.46 -8.41 13.84
CA TYR A 326 -7.83 -9.83 13.85
C TYR A 326 -9.20 -10.05 13.21
N CYS A 327 -9.30 -10.96 12.22
CA CYS A 327 -10.57 -11.39 11.63
C CYS A 327 -11.01 -12.73 12.24
N PRO A 328 -11.97 -12.74 13.19
CA PRO A 328 -12.20 -13.89 14.07
C PRO A 328 -12.96 -15.05 13.45
N GLU A 329 -13.82 -14.81 12.46
CA GLU A 329 -14.72 -15.83 11.91
C GLU A 329 -15.10 -15.54 10.45
N ASP A 330 -15.54 -16.58 9.74
CA ASP A 330 -16.04 -16.46 8.37
C ASP A 330 -17.51 -15.99 8.37
N ASP A 331 -17.87 -15.10 7.44
CA ASP A 331 -19.26 -14.77 7.10
C ASP A 331 -19.50 -14.91 5.58
N PRO A 332 -19.47 -16.16 5.05
CA PRO A 332 -19.58 -16.40 3.62
C PRO A 332 -20.95 -16.05 3.08
N ILE A 333 -20.96 -15.50 1.87
CA ILE A 333 -22.17 -15.20 1.11
C ILE A 333 -22.92 -16.49 0.79
N GLY A 334 -24.15 -16.59 1.31
CA GLY A 334 -25.08 -17.65 0.99
C GLY A 334 -25.72 -17.48 -0.39
N ILE A 335 -26.35 -18.55 -0.89
CA ILE A 335 -27.07 -18.53 -2.19
C ILE A 335 -28.20 -17.48 -2.22
N THR A 336 -28.70 -17.06 -1.05
CA THR A 336 -29.80 -16.10 -0.89
C THR A 336 -29.37 -14.65 -0.69
N ASP A 337 -28.06 -14.41 -0.62
CA ASP A 337 -27.49 -13.11 -0.23
C ASP A 337 -27.21 -12.22 -1.46
N ARG A 338 -27.63 -12.62 -2.66
CA ARG A 338 -27.47 -11.93 -3.95
C ARG A 338 -28.80 -11.68 -4.66
#